data_AF-A0A7V4EL86-F1
#
_entry.id   AF-A0A7V4EL86-F1
#
_cell.length_a   1.000
_cell.length_b   1.000
_cell.length_c   1.000
_cell.angle_alpha   90.00
_cell.angle_beta   90.00
_cell.angle_gamma   90.00
#
_symmetry.space_group_name_H-M   'P 1'
#
loop_
_entity.id
_entity.type
_entity.pdbx_description
1 polymer ?
#
loop_
_entity_poly.entity_id
_entity_poly.type
_entity_poly.pdbx_seq_one_letter_code
_entity_poly.pdbx_strand_id
1 'polypeptide(L)'
;MRQSRLLSVIPLVLLTLAAHPVEAAVSVDVRVSGKTAVVYVNNGPVMSVRTSNAGLDPQQRAALVARRISDLAAQGHSPSKIRAAGTARSATLYWGNQVLAYATPAEAAAQSTTPLALARTWAQQLTRQLTLPPVRLRERELTVPIGETRRAAVTGSSRGPFQITLDPPDAAEIRMEPSGTISVLGKSPASARLTISCPDGSDFIPVRVAHYAGTMSQPVPVARVTGRSGIPAEVVEEAVLRAARAACQLQPGAFAVVSVDGKAPAMPQGAASLRVPVNIKMDGVGFLTARIQTSVEVQRTSLDARDTEVLLYSNFPEQVKTPQPLYAALLEPGKPTRLLYHHQNGTGADLRLSIVLANTSDQPAEVHLLAANAGPILDTVLVGYVAGARFLRNLASETGYIATIPPRSRMVLWTAVLNRMETASGIIEMRQITGAPDSVVTRVVSEPGSVRRTSFDIAALEQGDAPPRVVRHRYPSPVRTISERYAAGDRWLFIRVGKHAIPDDGEEKVLYGNYGVSYNIALTLENPTSESKVFQVLFDPTAGIAGFASLIDGQFVGKSHVVGSREHPLVRYTLAPGERRQVRLTTVPLAGSNYPATIVVRS
;
A
#
# COMPACT_ATOMS: atom_id res chain seq x y z
N MET A 1 66.42 -7.87 -42.40
CA MET A 1 67.27 -7.26 -41.35
C MET A 1 66.60 -7.56 -40.02
N ARG A 2 66.93 -8.65 -39.31
CA ARG A 2 68.11 -8.90 -38.45
C ARG A 2 68.28 -7.87 -37.32
N GLN A 3 68.35 -8.42 -36.09
CA GLN A 3 68.83 -7.86 -34.81
C GLN A 3 67.79 -7.05 -33.99
N SER A 4 67.65 -7.20 -32.67
CA SER A 4 68.36 -8.02 -31.69
C SER A 4 67.55 -8.08 -30.39
N ARG A 5 67.47 -9.27 -29.78
CA ARG A 5 67.01 -9.49 -28.41
C ARG A 5 68.02 -8.86 -27.44
N LEU A 6 67.55 -8.10 -26.46
CA LEU A 6 68.26 -7.79 -25.22
C LEU A 6 67.34 -8.16 -24.06
N LEU A 7 67.60 -9.35 -23.51
CA LEU A 7 67.09 -9.82 -22.23
C LEU A 7 67.86 -9.07 -21.13
N SER A 8 67.18 -8.15 -20.42
CA SER A 8 67.66 -7.67 -19.12
C SER A 8 67.14 -8.60 -18.03
N VAL A 9 68.03 -9.48 -17.57
CA VAL A 9 67.86 -10.27 -16.35
C VAL A 9 68.08 -9.33 -15.16
N ILE A 10 67.00 -8.92 -14.50
CA ILE A 10 67.06 -8.28 -13.18
C ILE A 10 67.05 -9.43 -12.15
N PRO A 11 68.03 -9.52 -11.23
CA PRO A 11 68.00 -10.52 -10.19
C PRO A 11 66.89 -10.16 -9.20
N LEU A 12 65.83 -10.97 -9.21
CA LEU A 12 64.80 -10.98 -8.18
C LEU A 12 65.45 -11.45 -6.87
N VAL A 13 65.90 -10.51 -6.05
CA VAL A 13 66.23 -10.78 -4.65
C VAL A 13 64.93 -11.10 -3.93
N LEU A 14 64.59 -12.39 -3.84
CA LEU A 14 63.62 -12.89 -2.88
C LEU A 14 64.19 -12.64 -1.49
N LEU A 15 63.82 -11.52 -0.86
CA LEU A 15 63.85 -11.42 0.58
C LEU A 15 62.68 -12.27 1.08
N THR A 16 62.94 -13.54 1.37
CA THR A 16 62.07 -14.36 2.20
C THR A 16 62.10 -13.78 3.62
N LEU A 17 61.24 -12.80 3.88
CA LEU A 17 60.80 -12.50 5.24
C LEU A 17 60.04 -13.74 5.71
N ALA A 18 60.74 -14.60 6.43
CA ALA A 18 60.13 -15.66 7.20
C ALA A 18 59.19 -14.99 8.21
N ALA A 19 57.91 -14.88 7.87
CA ALA A 19 56.86 -14.57 8.82
C ALA A 19 56.88 -15.69 9.87
N HIS A 20 57.50 -15.40 11.01
CA HIS A 20 57.31 -16.22 12.19
C HIS A 20 55.80 -16.16 12.50
N PRO A 21 55.13 -17.29 12.79
CA PRO A 21 53.79 -17.23 13.32
C PRO A 21 53.89 -16.49 14.65
N VAL A 22 53.45 -15.24 14.69
CA VAL A 22 53.16 -14.57 15.94
C VAL A 22 51.95 -15.30 16.47
N GLU A 23 52.19 -16.19 17.44
CA GLU A 23 51.15 -16.88 18.17
C GLU A 23 50.22 -15.82 18.76
N ALA A 24 48.95 -15.81 18.39
CA ALA A 24 47.97 -14.80 18.80
C ALA A 24 47.95 -14.68 20.33
N ALA A 25 48.64 -13.68 20.87
CA ALA A 25 48.82 -13.55 22.31
C ALA A 25 47.48 -13.21 22.96
N VAL A 26 46.97 -14.11 23.81
CA VAL A 26 45.78 -13.87 24.63
C VAL A 26 45.99 -12.59 25.44
N SER A 27 45.16 -11.58 25.21
CA SER A 27 45.26 -10.32 25.96
C SER A 27 44.58 -10.46 27.32
N VAL A 28 45.31 -10.20 28.39
CA VAL A 28 44.80 -10.24 29.76
C VAL A 28 45.09 -8.91 30.45
N ASP A 29 44.07 -8.30 31.04
CA ASP A 29 44.14 -6.98 31.67
C ASP A 29 43.32 -6.97 32.97
N VAL A 30 43.64 -6.06 33.89
CA VAL A 30 42.90 -5.86 35.14
C VAL A 30 42.45 -4.41 35.24
N ARG A 31 41.14 -4.20 35.30
CA ARG A 31 40.55 -2.86 35.49
C ARG A 31 39.96 -2.74 36.87
N VAL A 32 40.29 -1.67 37.57
CA VAL A 32 39.82 -1.39 38.93
C VAL A 32 38.74 -0.32 38.89
N SER A 33 37.63 -0.57 39.58
CA SER A 33 36.53 0.38 39.76
C SER A 33 36.08 0.35 41.21
N GLY A 34 36.47 1.38 41.99
CA GLY A 34 36.24 1.42 43.42
C GLY A 34 36.93 0.26 44.15
N LYS A 35 36.19 -0.50 44.96
CA LYS A 35 36.69 -1.68 45.71
C LYS A 35 36.66 -2.98 44.89
N THR A 36 36.35 -2.92 43.59
CA THR A 36 36.25 -4.09 42.72
C THR A 36 37.36 -4.06 41.66
N ALA A 37 38.04 -5.19 41.47
CA ALA A 37 38.96 -5.40 40.37
C ALA A 37 38.38 -6.45 39.42
N VAL A 38 38.38 -6.18 38.11
CA VAL A 38 37.83 -7.06 37.09
C VAL A 38 38.93 -7.50 36.15
N VAL A 39 39.10 -8.82 36.01
CA VAL A 39 39.99 -9.43 35.02
C VAL A 39 39.25 -9.47 33.68
N TYR A 40 39.89 -8.93 32.66
CA TYR A 40 39.47 -8.98 31.26
C TYR A 40 40.39 -9.93 30.49
N VAL A 41 39.80 -10.81 29.69
CA VAL A 41 40.51 -11.63 28.70
C VAL A 41 39.90 -11.34 27.35
N ASN A 42 40.73 -11.00 26.36
CA ASN A 42 40.28 -10.66 25.01
C ASN A 42 39.20 -9.55 25.00
N ASN A 43 39.40 -8.53 25.85
CA ASN A 43 38.48 -7.40 26.10
C ASN A 43 37.10 -7.76 26.69
N GLY A 44 36.83 -9.04 27.01
CA GLY A 44 35.64 -9.45 27.74
C GLY A 44 35.92 -9.65 29.24
N PRO A 45 35.03 -9.21 30.15
CA PRO A 45 35.18 -9.47 31.58
C PRO A 45 35.01 -10.96 31.85
N VAL A 46 35.96 -11.57 32.55
CA VAL A 46 35.93 -13.00 32.91
C VAL A 46 35.79 -13.25 34.41
N MET A 47 36.19 -12.28 35.23
CA MET A 47 36.18 -12.44 36.68
C MET A 47 36.12 -11.08 37.35
N SER A 48 35.17 -10.90 38.27
CA SER A 48 35.14 -9.75 39.20
C SER A 48 35.58 -10.21 40.58
N VAL A 49 36.50 -9.48 41.20
CA VAL A 49 37.06 -9.72 42.53
C VAL A 49 36.71 -8.52 43.42
N ARG A 50 36.00 -8.75 44.52
CA ARG A 50 35.45 -7.71 45.41
C ARG A 50 36.00 -7.77 46.84
N THR A 51 36.61 -8.88 47.25
CA THR A 51 37.08 -9.08 48.64
C THR A 51 38.57 -9.36 48.73
N SER A 52 39.19 -9.12 49.89
CA SER A 52 40.58 -9.53 50.16
C SER A 52 40.63 -11.01 50.54
N ASN A 53 41.72 -11.70 50.20
CA ASN A 53 41.92 -13.10 50.58
C ASN A 53 43.41 -13.43 50.65
N ALA A 54 43.82 -14.20 51.68
CA ALA A 54 45.20 -14.64 51.88
C ALA A 54 46.24 -13.49 51.87
N GLY A 55 45.91 -12.36 52.50
CA GLY A 55 46.79 -11.18 52.57
C GLY A 55 46.83 -10.32 51.31
N LEU A 56 46.09 -10.68 50.26
CA LEU A 56 46.01 -9.93 49.00
C LEU A 56 44.69 -9.16 48.92
N ASP A 57 44.77 -7.88 48.55
CA ASP A 57 43.61 -7.06 48.23
C ASP A 57 42.93 -7.48 46.89
N PRO A 58 41.73 -6.98 46.55
CA PRO A 58 41.04 -7.36 45.32
C PRO A 58 41.87 -7.12 44.04
N GLN A 59 42.65 -6.04 43.97
CA GLN A 59 43.48 -5.71 42.82
C GLN A 59 44.65 -6.68 42.67
N GLN A 60 45.36 -6.96 43.77
CA GLN A 60 46.46 -7.91 43.81
C GLN A 60 46.00 -9.33 43.46
N ARG A 61 44.81 -9.73 43.95
CA ARG A 61 44.19 -11.01 43.57
C ARG A 61 43.89 -11.07 42.08
N ALA A 62 43.25 -10.03 41.52
CA ALA A 62 42.94 -9.98 40.09
C ALA A 62 44.20 -9.99 39.23
N ALA A 63 45.27 -9.28 39.63
CA ALA A 63 46.56 -9.29 38.95
C ALA A 63 47.23 -10.67 38.97
N LEU A 64 47.18 -11.37 40.10
CA LEU A 64 47.70 -12.74 40.19
C LEU A 64 46.93 -13.70 39.28
N VAL A 65 45.60 -13.58 39.23
CA VAL A 65 44.76 -14.37 38.32
C VAL A 65 45.08 -14.05 36.87
N ALA A 66 45.18 -12.77 36.52
CA ALA A 66 45.53 -12.31 35.17
C ALA A 66 46.87 -12.88 34.70
N ARG A 67 47.90 -12.82 35.56
CA ARG A 67 49.21 -13.41 35.30
C ARG A 67 49.12 -14.92 35.05
N ARG A 68 48.43 -15.67 35.91
CA ARG A 68 48.25 -17.12 35.76
C ARG A 68 47.53 -17.49 34.46
N ILE A 69 46.51 -16.73 34.09
CA ILE A 69 45.79 -16.92 32.82
C ILE A 69 46.75 -16.67 31.64
N SER A 70 47.53 -15.58 31.70
CA SER A 70 48.50 -15.24 30.65
C SER A 70 49.58 -16.31 30.51
N ASP A 71 50.17 -16.78 31.61
CA ASP A 71 51.21 -17.81 31.62
C ASP A 71 50.71 -19.15 31.04
N LEU A 72 49.49 -19.56 31.43
CA LEU A 72 48.91 -20.83 30.97
C LEU A 72 48.42 -20.75 29.52
N ALA A 73 47.94 -19.59 29.08
CA ALA A 73 47.64 -19.35 27.68
C ALA A 73 48.91 -19.42 26.81
N ALA A 74 50.01 -18.80 27.24
CA ALA A 74 51.30 -18.82 26.54
C ALA A 74 51.93 -20.23 26.47
N GLN A 75 51.56 -21.12 27.40
CA GLN A 75 51.96 -22.53 27.39
C GLN A 75 51.04 -23.43 26.54
N GLY A 76 50.06 -22.86 25.83
CA GLY A 76 49.15 -23.61 24.96
C GLY A 76 48.18 -24.53 25.70
N HIS A 77 47.85 -24.27 26.97
CA HIS A 77 46.86 -25.10 27.68
C HIS A 77 45.48 -24.99 27.02
N SER A 78 44.86 -26.13 26.70
CA SER A 78 43.54 -26.14 26.08
C SER A 78 42.48 -25.47 26.99
N PRO A 79 41.67 -24.52 26.47
CA PRO A 79 40.54 -23.93 27.22
C PRO A 79 39.49 -24.95 27.68
N SER A 80 39.42 -26.13 27.04
CA SER A 80 38.51 -27.22 27.45
C SER A 80 38.87 -27.83 28.81
N LYS A 81 40.07 -27.57 29.34
CA LYS A 81 40.52 -28.03 30.66
C LYS A 81 40.19 -27.05 31.79
N ILE A 82 39.51 -25.95 31.50
CA ILE A 82 39.06 -24.99 32.50
C ILE A 82 37.84 -25.56 33.21
N ARG A 83 37.89 -25.61 34.54
CA ARG A 83 36.81 -26.18 35.35
C ARG A 83 36.74 -25.54 36.72
N ALA A 84 35.55 -25.52 37.29
CA ALA A 84 35.34 -25.17 38.68
C ALA A 84 35.16 -26.46 39.50
N ALA A 85 35.87 -26.58 40.62
CA ALA A 85 35.66 -27.66 41.58
C ALA A 85 35.65 -27.10 43.00
N GLY A 86 34.71 -27.56 43.82
CA GLY A 86 34.50 -27.01 45.15
C GLY A 86 33.56 -27.85 45.99
N THR A 87 33.54 -27.53 47.28
CA THR A 87 32.56 -28.02 48.26
C THR A 87 31.52 -26.94 48.54
N ALA A 88 30.56 -27.20 49.43
CA ALA A 88 29.59 -26.17 49.85
C ALA A 88 30.24 -24.93 50.50
N ARG A 89 31.48 -25.04 51.00
CA ARG A 89 32.17 -23.98 51.77
C ARG A 89 33.21 -23.19 50.96
N SER A 90 33.66 -23.66 49.80
CA SER A 90 34.56 -22.92 48.91
C SER A 90 34.63 -23.58 47.55
N ALA A 91 34.99 -22.82 46.52
CA ALA A 91 35.28 -23.38 45.21
C ALA A 91 36.54 -22.79 44.61
N THR A 92 37.18 -23.57 43.75
CA THR A 92 38.44 -23.23 43.11
C THR A 92 38.24 -23.30 41.60
N LEU A 93 38.69 -22.27 40.90
CA LEU A 93 38.78 -22.22 39.45
C LEU A 93 40.13 -22.83 39.04
N TYR A 94 40.09 -23.87 38.22
CA TYR A 94 41.25 -24.56 37.67
C TYR A 94 41.37 -24.34 36.17
N TRP A 95 42.60 -24.39 35.68
CA TRP A 95 42.91 -24.64 34.27
C TRP A 95 43.89 -25.82 34.22
N GLY A 96 43.41 -26.99 33.81
CA GLY A 96 44.12 -28.25 33.99
C GLY A 96 44.28 -28.61 35.46
N ASN A 97 45.53 -28.73 35.93
CA ASN A 97 45.88 -29.01 37.32
C ASN A 97 46.29 -27.76 38.10
N GLN A 98 46.30 -26.59 37.46
CA GLN A 98 46.74 -25.33 38.07
C GLN A 98 45.54 -24.56 38.63
N VAL A 99 45.72 -23.99 39.82
CA VAL A 99 44.71 -23.14 40.46
C VAL A 99 44.83 -21.72 39.89
N LEU A 100 43.76 -21.24 39.25
CA LEU A 100 43.65 -19.85 38.82
C LEU A 100 43.23 -18.96 39.98
N ALA A 101 42.09 -19.26 40.61
CA ALA A 101 41.47 -18.43 41.65
C ALA A 101 40.64 -19.24 42.64
N TYR A 102 40.41 -18.65 43.82
CA TYR A 102 39.46 -19.17 44.83
C TYR A 102 38.23 -18.28 44.91
N ALA A 103 37.04 -18.88 44.78
CA ALA A 103 35.76 -18.30 45.16
C ALA A 103 35.50 -18.61 46.64
N THR A 104 35.77 -17.65 47.51
CA THR A 104 35.54 -17.77 48.96
C THR A 104 34.07 -17.46 49.29
N PRO A 105 33.57 -17.87 50.48
CA PRO A 105 32.23 -17.47 50.94
C PRO A 105 32.02 -15.95 50.94
N ALA A 106 33.03 -15.17 51.34
CA ALA A 106 32.97 -13.72 51.35
C ALA A 106 32.86 -13.14 49.93
N GLU A 107 33.61 -13.67 48.97
CA GLU A 107 33.55 -13.27 47.57
C GLU A 107 32.20 -13.61 46.93
N ALA A 108 31.68 -14.80 47.22
CA ALA A 108 30.39 -15.25 46.74
C ALA A 108 29.23 -14.44 47.34
N ALA A 109 29.28 -14.14 48.65
CA ALA A 109 28.31 -13.28 49.33
C ALA A 109 28.33 -11.85 48.77
N ALA A 110 29.52 -11.30 48.50
CA ALA A 110 29.67 -9.99 47.87
C ALA A 110 29.11 -9.91 46.44
N GLN A 111 28.80 -11.06 45.83
CA GLN A 111 28.19 -11.19 44.50
C GLN A 111 26.84 -11.92 44.55
N SER A 112 26.23 -12.03 45.74
CA SER A 112 24.91 -12.64 45.97
C SER A 112 24.75 -14.04 45.35
N THR A 113 25.79 -14.88 45.47
CA THR A 113 25.83 -16.22 44.89
C THR A 113 26.52 -17.22 45.83
N THR A 114 26.63 -18.48 45.42
CA THR A 114 27.39 -19.51 46.16
C THR A 114 28.81 -19.64 45.60
N PRO A 115 29.80 -20.07 46.42
CA PRO A 115 31.17 -20.26 45.95
C PRO A 115 31.29 -21.08 44.67
N LEU A 116 30.59 -22.22 44.58
CA LEU A 116 30.61 -23.09 43.41
C LEU A 116 29.95 -22.45 42.18
N ALA A 117 28.82 -21.76 42.36
CA ALA A 117 28.15 -21.06 41.26
C ALA A 117 29.03 -19.92 40.71
N LEU A 118 29.69 -19.15 41.58
CA LEU A 118 30.62 -18.09 41.17
C LEU A 118 31.81 -18.63 40.37
N ALA A 119 32.47 -19.67 40.88
CA ALA A 119 33.60 -20.30 40.19
C ALA A 119 33.19 -20.89 38.83
N ARG A 120 31.97 -21.45 38.71
CA ARG A 120 31.42 -21.93 37.43
C ARG A 120 31.17 -20.78 36.46
N THR A 121 30.63 -19.66 36.91
CA THR A 121 30.45 -18.46 36.08
C THR A 121 31.79 -17.96 35.54
N TRP A 122 32.82 -17.87 36.39
CA TRP A 122 34.17 -17.49 35.94
C TRP A 122 34.74 -18.49 34.94
N ALA A 123 34.59 -19.80 35.19
CA ALA A 123 35.05 -20.84 34.26
C ALA A 123 34.38 -20.69 32.88
N GLN A 124 33.05 -20.53 32.84
CA GLN A 124 32.31 -20.37 31.60
C GLN A 124 32.70 -19.10 30.84
N GLN A 125 32.84 -17.97 31.54
CA GLN A 125 33.25 -16.71 30.93
C GLN A 125 34.68 -16.80 30.39
N LEU A 126 35.60 -17.37 31.16
CA LEU A 126 36.99 -17.54 30.75
C LEU A 126 37.12 -18.48 29.54
N THR A 127 36.49 -19.66 29.58
CA THR A 127 36.46 -20.58 28.43
C THR A 127 35.88 -19.88 27.20
N ARG A 128 34.77 -19.15 27.35
CA ARG A 128 34.16 -18.40 26.24
C ARG A 128 35.10 -17.38 25.62
N GLN A 129 35.85 -16.62 26.43
CA GLN A 129 36.76 -15.60 25.90
C GLN A 129 38.00 -16.21 25.23
N LEU A 130 38.48 -17.34 25.74
CA LEU A 130 39.63 -18.04 25.18
C LEU A 130 39.31 -18.86 23.92
N THR A 131 38.04 -19.20 23.68
CA THR A 131 37.59 -19.87 22.46
C THR A 131 37.05 -18.92 21.40
N LEU A 132 37.14 -17.61 21.62
CA LEU A 132 36.77 -16.63 20.59
C LEU A 132 37.71 -16.78 19.38
N PRO A 133 37.16 -16.80 18.16
CA PRO A 133 37.99 -16.71 16.97
C PRO A 133 38.77 -15.38 16.98
N PRO A 134 39.93 -15.31 16.31
CA PRO A 134 40.75 -14.10 16.25
C PRO A 134 39.98 -12.87 15.79
N VAL A 135 39.13 -13.05 14.78
CA VAL A 135 38.20 -12.03 14.29
C VAL A 135 36.91 -12.71 13.85
N ARG A 136 35.78 -12.05 14.08
CA ARG A 136 34.46 -12.49 13.66
C ARG A 136 33.53 -11.30 13.45
N LEU A 137 32.76 -11.33 12.36
CA LEU A 137 31.66 -10.42 12.14
C LEU A 137 30.43 -10.92 12.91
N ARG A 138 29.77 -10.03 13.66
CA ARG A 138 28.61 -10.41 14.47
C ARG A 138 27.42 -10.79 13.60
N GLU A 139 27.20 -10.02 12.54
CA GLU A 139 26.17 -10.23 11.55
C GLU A 139 26.51 -11.47 10.70
N ARG A 140 25.50 -12.14 10.14
CA ARG A 140 25.71 -13.28 9.23
C ARG A 140 25.59 -12.90 7.76
N GLU A 141 24.91 -11.80 7.50
CA GLU A 141 24.74 -11.16 6.20
C GLU A 141 24.46 -9.68 6.44
N LEU A 142 24.68 -8.84 5.43
CA LEU A 142 24.39 -7.42 5.50
C LEU A 142 23.63 -6.96 4.25
N THR A 143 22.44 -6.41 4.44
CA THR A 143 21.70 -5.77 3.33
C THR A 143 21.86 -4.26 3.42
N VAL A 144 22.42 -3.66 2.37
CA VAL A 144 22.80 -2.24 2.32
C VAL A 144 22.04 -1.54 1.19
N PRO A 145 21.09 -0.65 1.50
CA PRO A 145 20.48 0.16 0.46
C PRO A 145 21.50 1.10 -0.19
N ILE A 146 21.34 1.35 -1.48
CA ILE A 146 22.19 2.30 -2.20
C ILE A 146 21.98 3.71 -1.64
N GLY A 147 23.09 4.41 -1.37
CA GLY A 147 23.11 5.73 -0.75
C GLY A 147 22.97 5.71 0.77
N GLU A 148 22.75 4.55 1.40
CA GLU A 148 22.66 4.42 2.85
C GLU A 148 23.87 3.67 3.44
N THR A 149 24.19 4.03 4.68
CA THR A 149 25.20 3.34 5.47
C THR A 149 24.55 2.29 6.36
N ARG A 150 25.15 1.10 6.38
CA ARG A 150 24.89 0.06 7.38
C ARG A 150 26.17 -0.24 8.15
N ARG A 151 26.05 -0.95 9.27
CA ARG A 151 27.18 -1.27 10.14
C ARG A 151 27.24 -2.77 10.41
N ALA A 152 28.45 -3.31 10.39
CA ALA A 152 28.76 -4.64 10.88
C ALA A 152 29.68 -4.54 12.10
N ALA A 153 29.35 -5.23 13.18
CA ALA A 153 30.16 -5.19 14.40
C ALA A 153 31.28 -6.23 14.33
N VAL A 154 32.51 -5.79 14.59
CA VAL A 154 33.66 -6.69 14.69
C VAL A 154 33.74 -7.20 16.13
N THR A 155 33.89 -8.51 16.25
CA THR A 155 34.11 -9.23 17.50
C THR A 155 35.31 -10.16 17.34
N GLY A 156 35.77 -10.76 18.42
CA GLY A 156 36.92 -11.67 18.38
C GLY A 156 37.98 -11.29 19.41
N SER A 157 39.06 -12.07 19.44
CA SER A 157 40.15 -11.92 20.41
C SER A 157 41.27 -10.98 19.98
N SER A 158 41.45 -10.77 18.67
CA SER A 158 42.51 -9.92 18.13
C SER A 158 42.20 -8.43 18.29
N ARG A 159 43.23 -7.59 18.41
CA ARG A 159 43.11 -6.11 18.50
C ARG A 159 43.54 -5.39 17.22
N GLY A 160 43.81 -6.14 16.16
CA GLY A 160 44.28 -5.61 14.87
C GLY A 160 45.81 -5.56 14.75
N PRO A 161 46.35 -4.95 13.67
CA PRO A 161 45.60 -4.19 12.66
C PRO A 161 44.65 -5.07 11.84
N PHE A 162 43.44 -4.58 11.60
CA PHE A 162 42.46 -5.27 10.75
C PHE A 162 42.55 -4.75 9.32
N GLN A 163 42.53 -5.66 8.35
CA GLN A 163 42.33 -5.35 6.95
C GLN A 163 40.89 -5.71 6.56
N ILE A 164 40.21 -4.78 5.91
CA ILE A 164 38.84 -4.96 5.42
C ILE A 164 38.84 -4.87 3.90
N THR A 165 38.16 -5.80 3.25
CA THR A 165 38.01 -5.85 1.80
C THR A 165 36.57 -6.16 1.43
N LEU A 166 36.12 -5.60 0.30
CA LEU A 166 34.83 -5.90 -0.30
C LEU A 166 35.06 -6.41 -1.72
N ASP A 167 34.41 -7.50 -2.09
CA ASP A 167 34.48 -8.07 -3.44
C ASP A 167 33.05 -8.25 -4.01
N PRO A 168 32.66 -7.54 -5.08
CA PRO A 168 33.46 -6.55 -5.81
C PRO A 168 33.55 -5.21 -5.04
N PRO A 169 34.64 -4.44 -5.19
CA PRO A 169 34.91 -3.24 -4.39
C PRO A 169 34.03 -2.04 -4.76
N ASP A 170 33.44 -2.03 -5.94
CA ASP A 170 32.56 -0.95 -6.44
C ASP A 170 31.13 -1.04 -5.88
N ALA A 171 30.76 -2.16 -5.25
CA ALA A 171 29.45 -2.36 -4.65
C ALA A 171 29.18 -1.36 -3.51
N ALA A 172 30.18 -1.12 -2.65
CA ALA A 172 30.04 -0.23 -1.49
C ALA A 172 31.40 0.34 -1.05
N GLU A 173 31.35 1.52 -0.42
CA GLU A 173 32.49 2.09 0.30
C GLU A 173 32.51 1.52 1.73
N ILE A 174 33.65 0.99 2.16
CA ILE A 174 33.83 0.39 3.49
C ILE A 174 34.83 1.19 4.32
N ARG A 175 34.57 1.32 5.63
CA ARG A 175 35.48 1.98 6.57
C ARG A 175 35.43 1.32 7.94
N MET A 176 36.60 1.12 8.54
CA MET A 176 36.69 0.73 9.95
C MET A 176 36.53 1.97 10.82
N GLU A 177 35.49 2.01 11.64
CA GLU A 177 35.26 3.07 12.60
C GLU A 177 36.12 2.85 13.86
N PRO A 178 36.56 3.92 14.56
CA PRO A 178 37.29 3.81 15.82
C PRO A 178 36.58 3.00 16.91
N SER A 179 35.25 2.86 16.79
CA SER A 179 34.40 2.07 17.68
C SER A 179 34.54 0.55 17.50
N GLY A 180 35.30 0.07 16.51
CA GLY A 180 35.39 -1.37 16.19
C GLY A 180 34.21 -1.87 15.35
N THR A 181 33.58 -0.99 14.58
CA THR A 181 32.51 -1.35 13.63
C THR A 181 32.95 -1.03 12.21
N ILE A 182 32.51 -1.82 11.24
CA ILE A 182 32.70 -1.53 9.83
C ILE A 182 31.46 -0.80 9.35
N SER A 183 31.62 0.44 8.87
CA SER A 183 30.59 1.14 8.12
C SER A 183 30.65 0.76 6.65
N VAL A 184 29.49 0.48 6.05
CA VAL A 184 29.34 0.05 4.65
C VAL A 184 28.31 0.95 3.99
N LEU A 185 28.73 1.82 3.07
CA LEU A 185 27.88 2.74 2.31
C LEU A 185 27.64 2.17 0.91
N GLY A 186 26.39 1.79 0.61
CA GLY A 186 26.03 1.20 -0.68
C GLY A 186 26.21 2.18 -1.84
N LYS A 187 26.90 1.75 -2.91
CA LYS A 187 27.16 2.57 -4.11
C LYS A 187 26.46 2.01 -5.35
N SER A 188 26.59 0.71 -5.60
CA SER A 188 26.11 0.07 -6.83
C SER A 188 25.42 -1.27 -6.53
N PRO A 189 24.37 -1.67 -7.27
CA PRO A 189 23.69 -2.93 -7.02
C PRO A 189 24.62 -4.14 -7.24
N ALA A 190 24.81 -4.97 -6.22
CA ALA A 190 25.66 -6.16 -6.30
C ALA A 190 25.41 -7.14 -5.14
N SER A 191 25.76 -8.41 -5.38
CA SER A 191 26.02 -9.37 -4.31
C SER A 191 27.54 -9.39 -4.07
N ALA A 192 27.96 -8.88 -2.92
CA ALA A 192 29.35 -8.74 -2.54
C ALA A 192 29.71 -9.62 -1.33
N ARG A 193 31.01 -9.77 -1.06
CA ARG A 193 31.55 -10.41 0.14
C ARG A 193 32.39 -9.40 0.91
N LEU A 194 31.98 -9.09 2.14
CA LEU A 194 32.76 -8.31 3.08
C LEU A 194 33.64 -9.26 3.87
N THR A 195 34.95 -9.10 3.76
CA THR A 195 35.94 -9.89 4.49
C THR A 195 36.70 -8.99 5.45
N ILE A 196 36.88 -9.46 6.67
CA ILE A 196 37.80 -8.90 7.64
C ILE A 196 38.90 -9.90 7.93
N SER A 197 40.14 -9.43 7.95
CA SER A 197 41.30 -10.25 8.28
C SER A 197 42.20 -9.54 9.27
N CYS A 198 42.88 -10.33 10.08
CA CYS A 198 44.03 -9.97 10.91
C CYS A 198 45.13 -11.02 10.70
N PRO A 199 46.36 -10.82 11.21
CA PRO A 199 47.43 -11.80 11.06
C PRO A 199 47.06 -13.21 11.53
N ASP A 200 46.16 -13.30 12.51
CA ASP A 200 45.81 -14.53 13.21
C ASP A 200 44.59 -15.27 12.59
N GLY A 201 43.86 -14.64 11.65
CA GLY A 201 42.67 -15.24 11.06
C GLY A 201 41.81 -14.28 10.22
N SER A 202 40.74 -14.82 9.63
CA SER A 202 39.78 -14.03 8.85
C SER A 202 38.34 -14.52 9.05
N ASP A 203 37.39 -13.64 8.76
CA ASP A 203 35.96 -13.95 8.71
C ASP A 203 35.30 -13.17 7.56
N PHE A 204 34.14 -13.62 7.10
CA PHE A 204 33.41 -12.94 6.03
C PHE A 204 31.90 -13.04 6.18
N ILE A 205 31.20 -12.06 5.60
CA ILE A 205 29.74 -12.09 5.44
C ILE A 205 29.35 -11.72 4.00
N PRO A 206 28.30 -12.33 3.44
CA PRO A 206 27.67 -11.83 2.23
C PRO A 206 27.04 -10.45 2.49
N VAL A 207 27.20 -9.55 1.51
CA VAL A 207 26.62 -8.22 1.50
C VAL A 207 25.76 -8.07 0.26
N ARG A 208 24.48 -7.77 0.42
CA ARG A 208 23.58 -7.44 -0.70
C ARG A 208 23.40 -5.93 -0.76
N VAL A 209 23.89 -5.33 -1.84
CA VAL A 209 23.66 -3.91 -2.14
C VAL A 209 22.58 -3.80 -3.20
N ALA A 210 21.50 -3.06 -2.94
CA ALA A 210 20.40 -2.90 -3.88
C ALA A 210 19.57 -1.64 -3.60
N HIS A 211 18.83 -1.17 -4.60
CA HIS A 211 17.81 -0.12 -4.40
C HIS A 211 16.60 -0.67 -3.65
N TYR A 212 15.92 0.18 -2.89
CA TYR A 212 14.53 -0.12 -2.53
C TYR A 212 13.66 -0.19 -3.78
N ALA A 213 12.63 -1.04 -3.73
CA ALA A 213 11.64 -1.18 -4.80
C ALA A 213 10.90 0.12 -5.10
N GLY A 214 10.82 1.02 -4.11
CA GLY A 214 10.31 2.36 -4.29
C GLY A 214 10.41 3.20 -3.02
N THR A 215 10.04 4.48 -3.17
CA THR A 215 10.00 5.48 -2.10
C THR A 215 8.65 6.19 -2.13
N MET A 216 8.37 6.97 -1.08
CA MET A 216 7.22 7.88 -1.09
C MET A 216 7.66 9.25 -1.58
N SER A 217 6.87 9.84 -2.50
CA SER A 217 7.03 11.23 -2.93
C SER A 217 6.80 12.23 -1.80
N GLN A 218 5.96 11.87 -0.84
CA GLN A 218 5.63 12.67 0.35
C GLN A 218 5.39 11.76 1.56
N PRO A 219 5.85 12.14 2.77
CA PRO A 219 5.69 11.30 3.96
C PRO A 219 4.22 11.04 4.35
N VAL A 220 3.34 12.03 4.13
CA VAL A 220 1.91 11.98 4.44
C VAL A 220 1.14 12.35 3.15
N PRO A 221 0.59 11.37 2.43
CA PRO A 221 -0.23 11.65 1.25
C PRO A 221 -1.51 12.38 1.60
N VAL A 222 -2.03 13.16 0.65
CA VAL A 222 -3.32 13.87 0.78
C VAL A 222 -4.35 13.28 -0.17
N ALA A 223 -5.50 12.88 0.37
CA ALA A 223 -6.68 12.47 -0.39
C ALA A 223 -7.74 13.57 -0.33
N ARG A 224 -8.37 13.89 -1.47
CA ARG A 224 -9.44 14.91 -1.52
C ARG A 224 -10.79 14.27 -1.80
N VAL A 225 -11.76 14.59 -0.97
CA VAL A 225 -13.13 14.06 -1.04
C VAL A 225 -14.15 15.20 -1.09
N THR A 226 -15.30 14.97 -1.70
CA THR A 226 -16.42 15.93 -1.77
C THR A 226 -17.66 15.36 -1.11
N GLY A 227 -18.56 16.24 -0.65
CA GLY A 227 -19.87 15.86 -0.17
C GLY A 227 -20.53 16.93 0.70
N ARG A 228 -21.87 17.03 0.63
CA ARG A 228 -22.69 17.93 1.44
C ARG A 228 -23.03 17.37 2.83
N SER A 229 -23.07 16.05 2.95
CA SER A 229 -23.37 15.33 4.19
C SER A 229 -22.11 14.60 4.73
N GLY A 230 -22.30 13.65 5.65
CA GLY A 230 -21.23 12.72 6.03
C GLY A 230 -20.78 11.89 4.82
N ILE A 231 -19.46 11.66 4.70
CA ILE A 231 -18.88 10.89 3.59
C ILE A 231 -18.75 9.43 4.06
N PRO A 232 -19.37 8.46 3.36
CA PRO A 232 -19.30 7.05 3.70
C PRO A 232 -17.87 6.52 3.76
N ALA A 233 -17.64 5.54 4.64
CA ALA A 233 -16.34 4.89 4.83
C ALA A 233 -15.75 4.33 3.53
N GLU A 234 -16.59 3.75 2.67
CA GLU A 234 -16.19 3.20 1.36
C GLU A 234 -15.60 4.27 0.42
N VAL A 235 -16.12 5.49 0.44
CA VAL A 235 -15.59 6.60 -0.38
C VAL A 235 -14.29 7.15 0.21
N VAL A 236 -14.19 7.19 1.55
CA VAL A 236 -12.96 7.54 2.24
C VAL A 236 -11.86 6.53 1.94
N GLU A 237 -12.15 5.23 2.03
CA GLU A 237 -11.22 4.14 1.73
C GLU A 237 -10.68 4.24 0.29
N GLU A 238 -11.59 4.39 -0.67
CA GLU A 238 -11.26 4.55 -2.09
C GLU A 238 -10.30 5.73 -2.33
N ALA A 239 -10.60 6.89 -1.74
CA ALA A 239 -9.76 8.08 -1.86
C ALA A 239 -8.39 7.90 -1.18
N VAL A 240 -8.35 7.25 -0.02
CA VAL A 240 -7.12 6.98 0.75
C VAL A 240 -6.19 6.04 -0.02
N LEU A 241 -6.72 4.93 -0.53
CA LEU A 241 -5.93 3.94 -1.28
C LEU A 241 -5.35 4.57 -2.55
N ARG A 242 -6.12 5.40 -3.26
CA ARG A 242 -5.65 6.15 -4.44
C ARG A 242 -4.53 7.12 -4.11
N ALA A 243 -4.72 7.96 -3.09
CA ALA A 243 -3.72 8.95 -2.69
C ALA A 243 -2.41 8.28 -2.25
N ALA A 244 -2.50 7.22 -1.44
CA ALA A 244 -1.33 6.46 -1.01
C ALA A 244 -0.62 5.78 -2.19
N ARG A 245 -1.37 5.17 -3.13
CA ARG A 245 -0.79 4.53 -4.31
C ARG A 245 -0.14 5.54 -5.26
N ALA A 246 -0.75 6.70 -5.47
CA ALA A 246 -0.22 7.78 -6.28
C ALA A 246 1.04 8.40 -5.68
N ALA A 247 1.17 8.39 -4.35
CA ALA A 247 2.37 8.88 -3.68
C ALA A 247 3.57 7.92 -3.79
N CYS A 248 3.38 6.66 -4.20
CA CYS A 248 4.45 5.68 -4.38
C CYS A 248 5.26 5.95 -5.66
N GLN A 249 6.56 6.19 -5.52
CA GLN A 249 7.54 6.28 -6.60
C GLN A 249 8.27 4.95 -6.73
N LEU A 250 7.92 4.17 -7.75
CA LEU A 250 8.42 2.82 -7.95
C LEU A 250 9.59 2.80 -8.93
N GLN A 251 10.56 1.92 -8.68
CA GLN A 251 11.57 1.55 -9.67
C GLN A 251 10.92 0.77 -10.83
N PRO A 252 11.45 0.85 -12.06
CA PRO A 252 10.97 0.02 -13.17
C PRO A 252 10.96 -1.47 -12.80
N GLY A 253 9.82 -2.14 -13.00
CA GLY A 253 9.64 -3.57 -12.64
C GLY A 253 9.25 -3.82 -11.18
N ALA A 254 9.16 -2.79 -10.34
CA ALA A 254 8.60 -2.89 -8.99
C ALA A 254 7.07 -2.65 -8.97
N PHE A 255 6.43 -3.05 -7.87
CA PHE A 255 5.01 -2.85 -7.62
C PHE A 255 4.77 -2.35 -6.19
N ALA A 256 3.61 -1.71 -5.97
CA ALA A 256 3.15 -1.28 -4.66
C ALA A 256 1.84 -1.98 -4.29
N VAL A 257 1.76 -2.46 -3.05
CA VAL A 257 0.53 -2.92 -2.42
C VAL A 257 0.21 -1.94 -1.30
N VAL A 258 -1.01 -1.42 -1.30
CA VAL A 258 -1.51 -0.44 -0.32
C VAL A 258 -2.75 -1.01 0.34
N SER A 259 -2.85 -0.85 1.66
CA SER A 259 -4.03 -1.22 2.42
C SER A 259 -4.28 -0.23 3.55
N VAL A 260 -5.54 0.03 3.87
CA VAL A 260 -5.92 0.72 5.11
C VAL A 260 -5.61 -0.19 6.30
N ASP A 261 -5.11 0.40 7.39
CA ASP A 261 -4.92 -0.33 8.63
C ASP A 261 -6.26 -0.46 9.37
N GLY A 262 -6.83 -1.67 9.36
CA GLY A 262 -8.18 -1.93 9.87
C GLY A 262 -9.28 -1.52 8.88
N LYS A 263 -10.31 -0.81 9.37
CA LYS A 263 -11.43 -0.32 8.55
C LYS A 263 -11.33 1.20 8.41
N ALA A 264 -11.55 1.70 7.19
CA ALA A 264 -11.66 3.14 6.99
C ALA A 264 -12.85 3.70 7.78
N PRO A 265 -12.70 4.84 8.48
CA PRO A 265 -13.82 5.51 9.12
C PRO A 265 -14.64 6.29 8.08
N ALA A 266 -15.94 6.44 8.34
CA ALA A 266 -16.73 7.47 7.65
C ALA A 266 -16.27 8.86 8.12
N MET A 267 -16.25 9.84 7.23
CA MET A 267 -15.96 11.23 7.61
C MET A 267 -17.27 11.93 8.03
N PRO A 268 -17.37 12.43 9.28
CA PRO A 268 -18.57 13.13 9.75
C PRO A 268 -18.94 14.35 8.91
N GLN A 269 -20.21 14.74 8.95
CA GLN A 269 -20.65 16.02 8.36
C GLN A 269 -19.93 17.19 9.05
N GLY A 270 -19.44 18.14 8.26
CA GLY A 270 -18.73 19.33 8.75
C GLY A 270 -17.26 19.11 9.12
N ALA A 271 -16.76 17.86 9.17
CA ALA A 271 -15.34 17.61 9.34
C ALA A 271 -14.55 18.09 8.10
N ALA A 272 -13.57 18.97 8.32
CA ALA A 272 -12.70 19.48 7.26
C ALA A 272 -11.63 18.46 6.84
N SER A 273 -11.12 17.68 7.80
CA SER A 273 -10.10 16.67 7.55
C SER A 273 -10.17 15.48 8.51
N LEU A 274 -9.55 14.37 8.11
CA LEU A 274 -9.44 13.10 8.84
C LEU A 274 -8.10 12.46 8.49
N ARG A 275 -7.44 11.78 9.45
CA ARG A 275 -6.26 10.95 9.15
C ARG A 275 -6.61 9.48 9.17
N VAL A 276 -6.21 8.75 8.12
CA VAL A 276 -6.44 7.31 7.99
C VAL A 276 -5.09 6.60 7.93
N PRO A 277 -4.77 5.69 8.87
CA PRO A 277 -3.53 4.92 8.83
C PRO A 277 -3.54 3.93 7.66
N VAL A 278 -2.39 3.81 7.00
CA VAL A 278 -2.18 2.92 5.84
C VAL A 278 -0.86 2.17 5.96
N ASN A 279 -0.87 0.95 5.46
CA ASN A 279 0.31 0.13 5.27
C ASN A 279 0.65 0.08 3.77
N ILE A 280 1.91 0.36 3.45
CA ILE A 280 2.42 0.36 2.07
C ILE A 280 3.58 -0.62 1.99
N LYS A 281 3.49 -1.58 1.08
CA LYS A 281 4.57 -2.50 0.72
C LYS A 281 4.96 -2.25 -0.73
N MET A 282 6.19 -1.80 -0.97
CA MET A 282 6.78 -1.74 -2.31
C MET A 282 7.78 -2.86 -2.47
N ASP A 283 7.66 -3.64 -3.54
CA ASP A 283 8.43 -4.86 -3.74
C ASP A 283 8.74 -5.08 -5.22
N GLY A 284 9.68 -5.97 -5.52
CA GLY A 284 10.08 -6.28 -6.89
C GLY A 284 11.31 -7.17 -6.95
N VAL A 285 11.42 -7.96 -8.02
CA VAL A 285 12.57 -8.84 -8.24
C VAL A 285 13.84 -7.99 -8.34
N GLY A 286 14.88 -8.36 -7.58
CA GLY A 286 16.15 -7.64 -7.53
C GLY A 286 16.19 -6.46 -6.55
N PHE A 287 15.05 -5.96 -6.09
CA PHE A 287 14.96 -4.82 -5.17
C PHE A 287 14.91 -5.23 -3.70
N LEU A 288 15.15 -4.26 -2.81
CA LEU A 288 14.84 -4.36 -1.39
C LEU A 288 13.38 -3.97 -1.16
N THR A 289 12.64 -4.79 -0.41
CA THR A 289 11.26 -4.47 -0.05
C THR A 289 11.23 -3.25 0.89
N ALA A 290 10.50 -2.20 0.51
CA ALA A 290 10.19 -1.10 1.41
C ALA A 290 8.84 -1.36 2.09
N ARG A 291 8.82 -1.30 3.43
CA ARG A 291 7.60 -1.37 4.24
C ARG A 291 7.42 -0.05 4.98
N ILE A 292 6.34 0.64 4.71
CA ILE A 292 6.07 1.98 5.23
C ILE A 292 4.72 1.96 5.92
N GLN A 293 4.70 2.42 7.16
CA GLN A 293 3.47 2.71 7.90
C GLN A 293 3.36 4.23 7.99
N THR A 294 2.27 4.78 7.48
CA THR A 294 2.00 6.22 7.51
C THR A 294 0.51 6.47 7.63
N SER A 295 0.08 7.73 7.57
CA SER A 295 -1.31 8.11 7.44
C SER A 295 -1.53 8.88 6.15
N VAL A 296 -2.73 8.77 5.60
CA VAL A 296 -3.25 9.66 4.56
C VAL A 296 -4.11 10.72 5.21
N GLU A 297 -3.87 11.98 4.87
CA GLU A 297 -4.72 13.09 5.26
C GLU A 297 -5.85 13.24 4.26
N VAL A 298 -7.06 12.92 4.70
CA VAL A 298 -8.29 13.06 3.91
C VAL A 298 -8.84 14.45 4.14
N GLN A 299 -8.97 15.25 3.09
CA GLN A 299 -9.45 16.63 3.13
C GLN A 299 -10.77 16.76 2.37
N ARG A 300 -11.77 17.36 3.01
CA ARG A 300 -13.02 17.73 2.38
C ARG A 300 -12.79 18.97 1.50
N THR A 301 -13.12 18.86 0.23
CA THR A 301 -13.07 19.95 -0.75
C THR A 301 -14.48 20.25 -1.26
N SER A 302 -14.77 21.54 -1.46
CA SER A 302 -15.98 22.00 -2.16
C SER A 302 -15.67 22.24 -3.64
N LEU A 303 -16.58 21.83 -4.51
CA LEU A 303 -16.54 22.13 -5.94
C LEU A 303 -17.84 22.81 -6.36
N ASP A 304 -17.79 23.67 -7.36
CA ASP A 304 -19.00 24.28 -7.91
C ASP A 304 -19.93 23.21 -8.47
N ALA A 305 -21.19 23.22 -8.07
CA ALA A 305 -22.21 22.34 -8.61
C ALA A 305 -22.37 22.61 -10.12
N ARG A 306 -22.36 21.55 -10.92
CA ARG A 306 -22.62 21.59 -12.36
C ARG A 306 -23.40 20.36 -12.77
N ASP A 307 -24.36 20.55 -13.65
CA ASP A 307 -25.11 19.45 -14.23
C ASP A 307 -24.25 18.66 -15.21
N THR A 308 -24.57 17.38 -15.37
CA THR A 308 -23.94 16.55 -16.42
C THR A 308 -24.31 17.09 -17.80
N GLU A 309 -23.31 17.38 -18.61
CA GLU A 309 -23.49 17.91 -19.97
C GLU A 309 -23.48 16.80 -21.03
N VAL A 310 -22.73 15.72 -20.78
CA VAL A 310 -22.52 14.64 -21.74
C VAL A 310 -22.68 13.28 -21.06
N LEU A 311 -23.39 12.37 -21.72
CA LEU A 311 -23.46 10.95 -21.35
C LEU A 311 -22.69 10.09 -22.37
N LEU A 312 -21.73 9.35 -21.87
CA LEU A 312 -20.97 8.31 -22.56
C LEU A 312 -21.64 6.96 -22.26
N TYR A 313 -22.11 6.27 -23.28
CA TYR A 313 -22.88 5.04 -23.12
C TYR A 313 -22.12 3.82 -23.65
N SER A 314 -21.57 3.04 -22.73
CA SER A 314 -20.81 1.80 -22.99
C SER A 314 -21.67 0.57 -22.72
N ASN A 315 -22.47 0.17 -23.72
CA ASN A 315 -23.25 -1.08 -23.68
C ASN A 315 -23.21 -1.81 -25.04
N PHE A 316 -22.15 -1.61 -25.82
CA PHE A 316 -22.03 -2.19 -27.16
C PHE A 316 -20.68 -2.89 -27.37
N PRO A 317 -20.65 -4.23 -27.54
CA PRO A 317 -21.77 -5.15 -27.30
C PRO A 317 -22.09 -5.25 -25.80
N GLU A 318 -23.37 -5.45 -25.46
CA GLU A 318 -23.78 -5.73 -24.08
C GLU A 318 -23.19 -7.07 -23.62
N GLN A 319 -23.35 -8.11 -24.43
CA GLN A 319 -22.76 -9.42 -24.17
C GLN A 319 -21.43 -9.57 -24.92
N VAL A 320 -20.33 -9.53 -24.18
CA VAL A 320 -18.97 -9.59 -24.74
C VAL A 320 -18.62 -11.03 -25.09
N LYS A 321 -18.34 -11.28 -26.39
CA LYS A 321 -18.01 -12.62 -26.90
C LYS A 321 -16.51 -12.89 -27.00
N THR A 322 -15.73 -11.83 -27.17
CA THR A 322 -14.27 -11.88 -27.20
C THR A 322 -13.71 -10.68 -26.44
N PRO A 323 -12.61 -10.82 -25.67
CA PRO A 323 -11.95 -9.68 -25.04
C PRO A 323 -11.59 -8.61 -26.07
N GLN A 324 -11.97 -7.36 -25.78
CA GLN A 324 -11.76 -6.21 -26.66
C GLN A 324 -11.92 -4.88 -25.90
N PRO A 325 -11.39 -3.76 -26.43
CA PRO A 325 -11.84 -2.43 -26.03
C PRO A 325 -13.34 -2.29 -26.30
N LEU A 326 -14.09 -1.79 -25.31
CA LEU A 326 -15.54 -1.65 -25.39
C LEU A 326 -15.96 -0.20 -25.61
N TYR A 327 -15.21 0.73 -25.03
CA TYR A 327 -15.49 2.16 -25.18
C TYR A 327 -14.26 3.01 -24.92
N ALA A 328 -14.17 4.15 -25.59
CA ALA A 328 -13.23 5.20 -25.30
C ALA A 328 -13.83 6.56 -25.67
N ALA A 329 -13.59 7.57 -24.83
CA ALA A 329 -13.95 8.95 -25.14
C ALA A 329 -13.02 9.92 -24.41
N LEU A 330 -12.86 11.10 -24.98
CA LEU A 330 -12.16 12.20 -24.35
C LEU A 330 -13.05 12.87 -23.29
N LEU A 331 -12.46 13.24 -22.15
CA LEU A 331 -13.11 14.14 -21.20
C LEU A 331 -12.82 15.58 -21.62
N GLU A 332 -13.88 16.36 -21.80
CA GLU A 332 -13.75 17.79 -22.06
C GLU A 332 -13.46 18.54 -20.76
N PRO A 333 -12.48 19.46 -20.74
CA PRO A 333 -12.12 20.21 -19.55
C PRO A 333 -13.31 20.99 -18.97
N GLY A 334 -13.53 20.83 -17.66
CA GLY A 334 -14.58 21.56 -16.94
C GLY A 334 -16.03 21.13 -17.23
N LYS A 335 -16.27 20.29 -18.25
CA LYS A 335 -17.60 19.76 -18.58
C LYS A 335 -17.86 18.45 -17.83
N PRO A 336 -18.82 18.39 -16.89
CA PRO A 336 -19.14 17.13 -16.21
C PRO A 336 -19.68 16.12 -17.21
N THR A 337 -19.04 14.96 -17.26
CA THR A 337 -19.30 13.88 -18.21
C THR A 337 -19.65 12.62 -17.43
N ARG A 338 -20.77 11.98 -17.77
CA ARG A 338 -21.22 10.75 -17.14
C ARG A 338 -20.90 9.57 -18.04
N LEU A 339 -20.26 8.54 -17.50
CA LEU A 339 -20.14 7.22 -18.13
C LEU A 339 -21.18 6.29 -17.53
N LEU A 340 -22.01 5.68 -18.36
CA LEU A 340 -22.75 4.48 -18.01
C LEU A 340 -22.10 3.30 -18.73
N TYR A 341 -21.79 2.24 -17.99
CA TYR A 341 -21.39 0.97 -18.57
C TYR A 341 -22.25 -0.19 -18.09
N HIS A 342 -22.48 -1.17 -18.96
CA HIS A 342 -23.17 -2.41 -18.65
C HIS A 342 -22.63 -3.49 -19.59
N HIS A 343 -21.97 -4.52 -19.06
CA HIS A 343 -21.43 -5.58 -19.89
C HIS A 343 -21.51 -6.93 -19.19
N GLN A 344 -21.97 -7.93 -19.93
CA GLN A 344 -22.07 -9.33 -19.52
C GLN A 344 -20.97 -10.16 -20.18
N ASN A 345 -20.37 -11.06 -19.42
CA ASN A 345 -19.40 -12.00 -19.95
C ASN A 345 -20.07 -13.15 -20.73
N GLY A 346 -20.05 -13.05 -22.05
CA GLY A 346 -20.50 -14.10 -22.96
C GLY A 346 -19.38 -14.88 -23.64
N THR A 347 -18.13 -14.78 -23.17
CA THR A 347 -16.95 -15.38 -23.82
C THR A 347 -16.82 -16.89 -23.61
N GLY A 348 -17.45 -17.41 -22.55
CA GLY A 348 -17.28 -18.81 -22.12
C GLY A 348 -16.08 -19.07 -21.21
N ALA A 349 -15.23 -18.06 -20.95
CA ALA A 349 -14.12 -18.10 -20.00
C ALA A 349 -14.15 -16.87 -19.09
N ASP A 350 -13.26 -16.77 -18.10
CA ASP A 350 -13.19 -15.60 -17.22
C ASP A 350 -12.79 -14.34 -18.01
N LEU A 351 -13.55 -13.26 -17.82
CA LEU A 351 -13.34 -11.98 -18.49
C LEU A 351 -13.08 -10.89 -17.46
N ARG A 352 -11.99 -10.15 -17.61
CA ARG A 352 -11.75 -8.94 -16.82
C ARG A 352 -12.40 -7.75 -17.49
N LEU A 353 -13.21 -7.00 -16.75
CA LEU A 353 -13.69 -5.68 -17.15
C LEU A 353 -12.94 -4.60 -16.36
N SER A 354 -12.50 -3.54 -17.03
CA SER A 354 -11.75 -2.44 -16.40
C SER A 354 -12.24 -1.09 -16.91
N ILE A 355 -12.43 -0.14 -15.98
CA ILE A 355 -12.64 1.27 -16.26
C ILE A 355 -11.34 2.01 -16.00
N VAL A 356 -10.86 2.77 -16.99
CA VAL A 356 -9.53 3.39 -16.97
C VAL A 356 -9.65 4.85 -17.35
N LEU A 357 -8.90 5.72 -16.66
CA LEU A 357 -8.59 7.06 -17.13
C LEU A 357 -7.13 7.10 -17.60
N ALA A 358 -6.90 7.56 -18.82
CA ALA A 358 -5.57 7.74 -19.38
C ALA A 358 -5.27 9.23 -19.56
N ASN A 359 -4.15 9.69 -19.02
CA ASN A 359 -3.66 11.06 -19.21
C ASN A 359 -2.54 11.03 -20.25
N THR A 360 -2.84 11.57 -21.43
CA THR A 360 -1.95 11.58 -22.58
C THR A 360 -0.96 12.74 -22.59
N SER A 361 -1.09 13.70 -21.66
CA SER A 361 -0.23 14.88 -21.56
C SER A 361 0.99 14.67 -20.66
N ASP A 362 1.93 15.60 -20.74
CA ASP A 362 3.12 15.67 -19.89
C ASP A 362 2.87 16.37 -18.54
N GLN A 363 1.62 16.76 -18.26
CA GLN A 363 1.21 17.38 -17.00
C GLN A 363 0.26 16.45 -16.23
N PRO A 364 0.29 16.41 -14.89
CA PRO A 364 -0.71 15.68 -14.12
C PRO A 364 -2.11 16.27 -14.38
N ALA A 365 -3.13 15.42 -14.31
CA ALA A 365 -4.53 15.81 -14.41
C ALA A 365 -5.28 15.41 -13.14
N GLU A 366 -6.17 16.28 -12.66
CA GLU A 366 -7.10 15.95 -11.59
C GLU A 366 -8.51 15.78 -12.14
N VAL A 367 -9.16 14.68 -11.78
CA VAL A 367 -10.54 14.37 -12.18
C VAL A 367 -11.36 14.13 -10.91
N HIS A 368 -12.43 14.90 -10.76
CA HIS A 368 -13.45 14.63 -9.75
C HIS A 368 -14.33 13.48 -10.22
N LEU A 369 -14.57 12.53 -9.31
CA LEU A 369 -15.26 11.27 -9.56
C LEU A 369 -16.40 11.09 -8.55
N LEU A 370 -17.61 10.97 -9.09
CA LEU A 370 -18.77 10.47 -8.38
C LEU A 370 -19.15 9.14 -9.02
N ALA A 371 -18.63 8.06 -8.42
CA ALA A 371 -18.67 6.73 -9.00
C ALA A 371 -19.63 5.81 -8.24
N ALA A 372 -20.36 4.98 -8.97
CA ALA A 372 -21.12 3.87 -8.42
C ALA A 372 -20.98 2.66 -9.34
N ASN A 373 -20.23 1.67 -8.87
CA ASN A 373 -19.96 0.44 -9.59
C ASN A 373 -20.67 -0.74 -8.90
N ALA A 374 -21.12 -1.71 -9.69
CA ALA A 374 -21.76 -2.93 -9.25
C ALA A 374 -21.34 -4.13 -10.11
N GLY A 375 -21.42 -5.31 -9.50
CA GLY A 375 -20.96 -6.54 -10.12
C GLY A 375 -19.60 -7.00 -9.56
N PRO A 376 -19.19 -8.23 -9.91
CA PRO A 376 -19.85 -9.11 -10.87
C PRO A 376 -21.11 -9.78 -10.27
N ILE A 377 -22.23 -9.78 -11.01
CA ILE A 377 -23.52 -10.38 -10.61
C ILE A 377 -24.18 -11.02 -11.84
N LEU A 378 -24.75 -12.22 -11.70
CA LEU A 378 -25.42 -12.94 -12.79
C LEU A 378 -26.70 -12.24 -13.28
N ASP A 379 -27.49 -11.70 -12.35
CA ASP A 379 -28.74 -10.99 -12.60
C ASP A 379 -28.48 -9.57 -13.14
N THR A 380 -28.82 -9.36 -14.41
CA THR A 380 -28.59 -8.10 -15.14
C THR A 380 -29.46 -6.95 -14.62
N VAL A 381 -30.68 -7.23 -14.16
CA VAL A 381 -31.58 -6.21 -13.59
C VAL A 381 -31.05 -5.77 -12.23
N LEU A 382 -30.67 -6.74 -11.38
CA LEU A 382 -30.14 -6.45 -10.04
C LEU A 382 -28.85 -5.65 -10.09
N VAL A 383 -27.89 -6.00 -10.96
CA VAL A 383 -26.60 -5.28 -11.03
C VAL A 383 -26.79 -3.82 -11.47
N GLY A 384 -27.68 -3.58 -12.44
CA GLY A 384 -28.01 -2.23 -12.88
C GLY A 384 -28.73 -1.43 -11.79
N TYR A 385 -29.64 -2.06 -11.05
CA TYR A 385 -30.27 -1.44 -9.88
C TYR A 385 -29.27 -1.07 -8.78
N VAL A 386 -28.34 -1.96 -8.43
CA VAL A 386 -27.33 -1.68 -7.40
C VAL A 386 -26.46 -0.49 -7.82
N ALA A 387 -26.02 -0.44 -9.08
CA ALA A 387 -25.26 0.69 -9.61
C ALA A 387 -26.06 2.00 -9.55
N GLY A 388 -27.28 2.03 -10.10
CA GLY A 388 -28.08 3.25 -10.13
C GLY A 388 -28.58 3.72 -8.76
N ALA A 389 -28.90 2.80 -7.85
CA ALA A 389 -29.29 3.14 -6.49
C ALA A 389 -28.14 3.78 -5.71
N ARG A 390 -26.91 3.24 -5.84
CA ARG A 390 -25.70 3.85 -5.25
C ARG A 390 -25.39 5.20 -5.91
N PHE A 391 -25.49 5.29 -7.23
CA PHE A 391 -25.29 6.53 -7.98
C PHE A 391 -26.20 7.65 -7.49
N LEU A 392 -27.52 7.41 -7.41
CA LEU A 392 -28.46 8.43 -6.95
C LEU A 392 -28.19 8.88 -5.52
N ARG A 393 -27.81 7.97 -4.61
CA ARG A 393 -27.43 8.36 -3.25
C ARG A 393 -26.20 9.26 -3.25
N ASN A 394 -25.15 8.87 -3.98
CA ASN A 394 -23.93 9.65 -4.11
C ASN A 394 -24.21 11.03 -4.73
N LEU A 395 -25.08 11.09 -5.76
CA LEU A 395 -25.51 12.32 -6.40
C LEU A 395 -26.26 13.24 -5.41
N ALA A 396 -27.20 12.70 -4.63
CA ALA A 396 -27.96 13.47 -3.63
C ALA A 396 -27.04 14.16 -2.59
N SER A 397 -25.97 13.48 -2.20
CA SER A 397 -25.02 13.98 -1.21
C SER A 397 -23.76 14.61 -1.82
N GLU A 398 -23.66 14.72 -3.15
CA GLU A 398 -22.47 15.14 -3.91
C GLU A 398 -21.18 14.42 -3.46
N THR A 399 -21.33 13.16 -3.08
CA THR A 399 -20.28 12.35 -2.49
C THR A 399 -19.37 11.79 -3.56
N GLY A 400 -18.10 12.20 -3.54
CA GLY A 400 -17.10 11.76 -4.51
C GLY A 400 -15.69 11.98 -4.01
N TYR A 401 -14.72 11.78 -4.89
CA TYR A 401 -13.30 11.99 -4.61
C TYR A 401 -12.57 12.55 -5.83
N ILE A 402 -11.39 13.13 -5.61
CA ILE A 402 -10.54 13.65 -6.69
C ILE A 402 -9.39 12.67 -6.90
N ALA A 403 -9.26 12.17 -8.12
CA ALA A 403 -8.16 11.31 -8.55
C ALA A 403 -7.13 12.11 -9.33
N THR A 404 -5.85 11.98 -8.95
CA THR A 404 -4.72 12.57 -9.67
C THR A 404 -4.10 11.54 -10.59
N ILE A 405 -4.12 11.78 -11.90
CA ILE A 405 -3.55 10.91 -12.93
C ILE A 405 -2.19 11.51 -13.34
N PRO A 406 -1.06 10.83 -13.06
CA PRO A 406 0.26 11.34 -13.43
C PRO A 406 0.41 11.60 -14.94
N PRO A 407 1.41 12.42 -15.34
CA PRO A 407 1.79 12.57 -16.74
C PRO A 407 1.99 11.22 -17.43
N ARG A 408 1.58 11.14 -18.70
CA ARG A 408 1.86 9.99 -19.58
C ARG A 408 1.56 8.64 -18.95
N SER A 409 0.45 8.57 -18.21
CA SER A 409 0.07 7.40 -17.43
C SER A 409 -1.43 7.11 -17.54
N ARG A 410 -1.80 5.90 -17.12
CA ARG A 410 -3.18 5.47 -16.98
C ARG A 410 -3.44 5.01 -15.56
N MET A 411 -4.65 5.28 -15.07
CA MET A 411 -5.14 4.86 -13.77
C MET A 411 -6.38 3.98 -13.92
N VAL A 412 -6.40 2.84 -13.24
CA VAL A 412 -7.58 1.96 -13.15
C VAL A 412 -8.54 2.51 -12.11
N LEU A 413 -9.74 2.91 -12.54
CA LEU A 413 -10.80 3.34 -11.64
C LEU A 413 -11.51 2.15 -11.01
N TRP A 414 -11.81 1.12 -11.79
CA TRP A 414 -12.51 -0.04 -11.28
C TRP A 414 -12.16 -1.25 -12.14
N THR A 415 -12.04 -2.42 -11.54
CA THR A 415 -11.86 -3.67 -12.28
C THR A 415 -12.49 -4.84 -11.53
N ALA A 416 -13.05 -5.78 -12.28
CA ALA A 416 -13.52 -7.05 -11.75
C ALA A 416 -13.28 -8.17 -12.77
N VAL A 417 -13.14 -9.39 -12.27
CA VAL A 417 -13.21 -10.61 -13.07
C VAL A 417 -14.65 -11.09 -13.05
N LEU A 418 -15.25 -11.21 -14.23
CA LEU A 418 -16.60 -11.70 -14.46
C LEU A 418 -16.48 -13.17 -14.89
N ASN A 419 -17.11 -14.07 -14.15
CA ASN A 419 -17.32 -15.45 -14.57
C ASN A 419 -18.36 -15.51 -15.71
N ARG A 420 -18.59 -16.70 -16.25
CA ARG A 420 -19.57 -16.92 -17.32
C ARG A 420 -20.94 -16.33 -16.96
N MET A 421 -21.45 -15.47 -17.86
CA MET A 421 -22.74 -14.76 -17.76
C MET A 421 -22.87 -13.77 -16.60
N GLU A 422 -21.83 -13.58 -15.79
CA GLU A 422 -21.82 -12.47 -14.84
C GLU A 422 -21.73 -11.14 -15.57
N THR A 423 -22.32 -10.13 -14.95
CA THR A 423 -22.49 -8.78 -15.49
C THR A 423 -21.89 -7.78 -14.52
N ALA A 424 -21.28 -6.74 -15.08
CA ALA A 424 -20.83 -5.58 -14.35
C ALA A 424 -21.49 -4.33 -14.92
N SER A 425 -21.88 -3.41 -14.04
CA SER A 425 -22.54 -2.17 -14.43
C SER A 425 -22.11 -1.03 -13.52
N GLY A 426 -22.09 0.19 -14.05
CA GLY A 426 -21.78 1.36 -13.25
C GLY A 426 -22.23 2.66 -13.91
N ILE A 427 -22.38 3.67 -13.07
CA ILE A 427 -22.60 5.07 -13.48
C ILE A 427 -21.53 5.90 -12.77
N ILE A 428 -20.72 6.62 -13.55
CA ILE A 428 -19.60 7.42 -13.06
C ILE A 428 -19.69 8.81 -13.65
N GLU A 429 -19.92 9.82 -12.83
CA GLU A 429 -19.70 11.22 -13.22
C GLU A 429 -18.24 11.60 -13.03
N MET A 430 -17.70 12.23 -14.07
CA MET A 430 -16.30 12.61 -14.18
C MET A 430 -16.23 14.08 -14.59
N ARG A 431 -15.41 14.86 -13.89
CA ARG A 431 -15.13 16.24 -14.27
C ARG A 431 -13.64 16.49 -14.15
N GLN A 432 -12.98 16.78 -15.27
CA GLN A 432 -11.60 17.24 -15.23
C GLN A 432 -11.54 18.62 -14.58
N ILE A 433 -10.80 18.72 -13.48
CA ILE A 433 -10.63 19.91 -12.65
C ILE A 433 -9.36 20.66 -13.06
N THR A 434 -8.26 19.93 -13.27
CA THR A 434 -6.96 20.46 -13.70
C THR A 434 -6.30 19.53 -14.72
N GLY A 435 -5.24 20.01 -15.37
CA GLY A 435 -4.49 19.28 -16.40
C GLY A 435 -4.64 19.91 -17.78
N ALA A 436 -3.89 19.38 -18.75
CA ALA A 436 -3.97 19.86 -20.13
C ALA A 436 -5.38 19.61 -20.72
N PRO A 437 -5.88 20.53 -21.57
CA PRO A 437 -7.10 20.26 -22.31
C PRO A 437 -6.93 19.05 -23.23
N ASP A 438 -8.03 18.35 -23.48
CA ASP A 438 -8.10 17.24 -24.43
C ASP A 438 -7.07 16.11 -24.20
N SER A 439 -6.65 15.92 -22.94
CA SER A 439 -5.62 14.95 -22.59
C SER A 439 -6.12 13.72 -21.84
N VAL A 440 -7.28 13.82 -21.18
CA VAL A 440 -7.81 12.73 -20.35
C VAL A 440 -8.82 11.91 -21.15
N VAL A 441 -8.51 10.63 -21.35
CA VAL A 441 -9.35 9.67 -22.06
C VAL A 441 -9.95 8.69 -21.06
N THR A 442 -11.27 8.58 -21.01
CA THR A 442 -11.97 7.51 -20.29
C THR A 442 -12.14 6.29 -21.18
N ARG A 443 -11.94 5.10 -20.62
CA ARG A 443 -11.96 3.83 -21.35
C ARG A 443 -12.69 2.75 -20.58
N VAL A 444 -13.42 1.92 -21.31
CA VAL A 444 -13.97 0.65 -20.86
C VAL A 444 -13.30 -0.45 -21.66
N VAL A 445 -12.60 -1.34 -20.98
CA VAL A 445 -11.79 -2.38 -21.63
C VAL A 445 -12.17 -3.73 -21.07
N SER A 446 -12.31 -4.72 -21.95
CA SER A 446 -12.42 -6.13 -21.57
C SER A 446 -11.16 -6.89 -21.99
N GLU A 447 -10.62 -7.68 -21.06
CA GLU A 447 -9.36 -8.40 -21.18
C GLU A 447 -9.58 -9.86 -20.75
N PRO A 448 -8.74 -10.83 -21.16
CA PRO A 448 -8.76 -12.16 -20.56
C PRO A 448 -8.61 -12.09 -19.03
N GLY A 449 -9.32 -12.93 -18.27
CA GLY A 449 -9.28 -12.94 -16.81
C GLY A 449 -7.88 -13.17 -16.21
N SER A 450 -6.96 -13.77 -16.98
CA SER A 450 -5.56 -13.99 -16.63
C SER A 450 -4.73 -12.70 -16.52
N VAL A 451 -5.15 -11.61 -17.17
CA VAL A 451 -4.50 -10.30 -17.01
C VAL A 451 -4.65 -9.86 -15.57
N ARG A 452 -3.53 -9.55 -14.91
CA ARG A 452 -3.52 -9.07 -13.52
C ARG A 452 -3.59 -7.55 -13.51
N ARG A 453 -4.66 -7.04 -12.90
CA ARG A 453 -4.93 -5.61 -12.73
C ARG A 453 -5.69 -5.44 -11.42
N THR A 454 -5.31 -4.48 -10.60
CA THR A 454 -6.07 -4.10 -9.41
C THR A 454 -6.68 -2.72 -9.60
N SER A 455 -7.73 -2.45 -8.83
CA SER A 455 -8.17 -1.06 -8.65
C SER A 455 -6.97 -0.22 -8.19
N PHE A 456 -6.92 1.05 -8.59
CA PHE A 456 -5.84 1.98 -8.25
C PHE A 456 -4.51 1.77 -8.98
N ASP A 457 -4.38 0.77 -9.84
CA ASP A 457 -3.17 0.58 -10.63
C ASP A 457 -2.85 1.82 -11.47
N ILE A 458 -1.60 2.27 -11.39
CA ILE A 458 -1.03 3.32 -12.21
C ILE A 458 0.08 2.69 -13.05
N ALA A 459 -0.03 2.84 -14.37
CA ALA A 459 0.92 2.30 -15.35
C ALA A 459 1.23 3.33 -16.43
N ALA A 460 2.28 3.09 -17.21
CA ALA A 460 2.54 3.84 -18.43
C ALA A 460 1.38 3.68 -19.44
N LEU A 461 1.25 4.64 -20.37
CA LEU A 461 0.29 4.55 -21.47
C LEU A 461 0.57 3.33 -22.36
N GLU A 462 -0.50 2.71 -22.82
CA GLU A 462 -0.49 1.69 -23.87
C GLU A 462 -0.89 2.32 -25.21
N GLN A 463 -0.57 1.67 -26.34
CA GLN A 463 -0.90 2.19 -27.69
C GLN A 463 -2.40 2.51 -27.85
N GLY A 464 -3.27 1.76 -27.17
CA GLY A 464 -4.71 1.97 -27.22
C GLY A 464 -5.20 3.23 -26.52
N ASP A 465 -4.40 3.87 -25.66
CA ASP A 465 -4.83 4.96 -24.78
C ASP A 465 -4.87 6.34 -25.47
N ALA A 466 -4.50 6.42 -26.74
CA ALA A 466 -4.67 7.64 -27.53
C ALA A 466 -6.17 8.03 -27.64
N PRO A 467 -6.49 9.35 -27.75
CA PRO A 467 -7.86 9.79 -27.95
C PRO A 467 -8.46 9.17 -29.23
N PRO A 468 -9.68 8.65 -29.17
CA PRO A 468 -10.33 8.09 -30.35
C PRO A 468 -10.65 9.19 -31.37
N ARG A 469 -10.51 8.87 -32.67
CA ARG A 469 -10.88 9.80 -33.76
C ARG A 469 -12.38 10.01 -33.89
N VAL A 470 -13.16 8.98 -33.59
CA VAL A 470 -14.63 8.99 -33.66
C VAL A 470 -15.15 8.37 -32.38
N VAL A 471 -16.02 9.09 -31.68
CA VAL A 471 -16.73 8.61 -30.50
C VAL A 471 -18.17 8.32 -30.90
N ARG A 472 -18.63 7.09 -30.67
CA ARG A 472 -20.03 6.70 -30.85
C ARG A 472 -20.74 6.66 -29.50
N HIS A 473 -22.06 6.73 -29.50
CA HIS A 473 -22.87 6.66 -28.27
C HIS A 473 -22.49 7.72 -27.23
N ARG A 474 -22.26 8.95 -27.72
CA ARG A 474 -22.09 10.16 -26.91
C ARG A 474 -23.36 11.00 -27.04
N TYR A 475 -24.05 11.20 -25.92
CA TYR A 475 -25.39 11.81 -25.89
C TYR A 475 -25.34 13.13 -25.12
N PRO A 476 -25.71 14.26 -25.74
CA PRO A 476 -25.71 15.55 -25.09
C PRO A 476 -26.91 15.73 -24.16
N SER A 477 -26.77 16.63 -23.17
CA SER A 477 -27.83 17.04 -22.24
C SER A 477 -28.56 15.88 -21.55
N PRO A 478 -27.85 14.98 -20.84
CA PRO A 478 -28.44 13.82 -20.17
C PRO A 478 -29.17 14.14 -18.86
N VAL A 479 -29.66 15.36 -18.72
CA VAL A 479 -30.51 15.81 -17.61
C VAL A 479 -31.81 16.36 -18.19
N ARG A 480 -32.93 15.80 -17.76
CA ARG A 480 -34.28 16.19 -18.18
C ARG A 480 -35.02 16.76 -16.99
N THR A 481 -35.47 18.01 -17.12
CA THR A 481 -36.34 18.64 -16.13
C THR A 481 -37.78 18.61 -16.64
N ILE A 482 -38.69 18.11 -15.80
CA ILE A 482 -40.11 17.99 -16.10
C ILE A 482 -40.88 18.69 -14.98
N SER A 483 -41.83 19.55 -15.34
CA SER A 483 -42.69 20.25 -14.37
C SER A 483 -44.13 19.91 -14.68
N GLU A 484 -44.82 19.33 -13.71
CA GLU A 484 -46.20 18.85 -13.88
C GLU A 484 -47.07 19.24 -12.68
N ARG A 485 -48.38 19.26 -12.91
CA ARG A 485 -49.40 19.58 -11.92
C ARG A 485 -50.49 18.52 -11.95
N TYR A 486 -50.97 18.13 -10.78
CA TYR A 486 -52.11 17.23 -10.62
C TYR A 486 -53.04 17.72 -9.51
N ALA A 487 -54.32 17.96 -9.81
CA ALA A 487 -55.32 18.31 -8.82
C ALA A 487 -56.23 17.12 -8.49
N ALA A 488 -56.71 17.04 -7.24
CA ALA A 488 -57.63 15.97 -6.84
C ALA A 488 -58.91 16.00 -7.69
N GLY A 489 -59.29 14.84 -8.22
CA GLY A 489 -60.42 14.67 -9.14
C GLY A 489 -60.07 14.76 -10.63
N ASP A 490 -58.84 15.18 -10.98
CA ASP A 490 -58.36 15.14 -12.36
C ASP A 490 -58.16 13.69 -12.85
N ARG A 491 -58.14 13.53 -14.18
CA ARG A 491 -57.66 12.29 -14.83
C ARG A 491 -56.22 12.01 -14.40
N TRP A 492 -55.90 10.73 -14.23
CA TRP A 492 -54.56 10.32 -13.81
C TRP A 492 -53.48 10.92 -14.71
N LEU A 493 -52.43 11.41 -14.07
CA LEU A 493 -51.28 11.99 -14.74
C LEU A 493 -50.23 10.89 -14.99
N PHE A 494 -49.69 10.86 -16.20
CA PHE A 494 -48.72 9.86 -16.64
C PHE A 494 -47.44 10.54 -17.13
N ILE A 495 -46.39 10.51 -16.31
CA ILE A 495 -45.09 11.10 -16.65
C ILE A 495 -44.19 10.01 -17.23
N ARG A 496 -43.81 10.16 -18.51
CA ARG A 496 -43.07 9.14 -19.26
C ARG A 496 -41.56 9.29 -19.09
N VAL A 497 -40.92 8.27 -18.53
CA VAL A 497 -39.47 8.20 -18.31
C VAL A 497 -38.86 7.25 -19.34
N GLY A 498 -37.86 7.72 -20.09
CA GLY A 498 -37.18 6.92 -21.12
C GLY A 498 -37.90 6.81 -22.48
N LYS A 499 -39.05 7.49 -22.65
CA LYS A 499 -39.87 7.38 -23.88
C LYS A 499 -39.29 8.12 -25.08
N HIS A 500 -38.76 9.32 -24.85
CA HIS A 500 -38.23 10.19 -25.91
C HIS A 500 -36.74 9.95 -26.04
N ALA A 501 -36.35 9.20 -27.07
CA ALA A 501 -34.96 8.85 -27.33
C ALA A 501 -34.11 10.11 -27.58
N ILE A 502 -32.83 10.03 -27.22
CA ILE A 502 -31.87 11.12 -27.38
C ILE A 502 -30.93 10.78 -28.54
N PRO A 503 -30.80 11.59 -29.59
CA PRO A 503 -29.80 11.37 -30.64
C PRO A 503 -28.38 11.56 -30.08
N ASP A 504 -27.41 10.81 -30.61
CA ASP A 504 -26.00 11.08 -30.34
C ASP A 504 -25.52 12.33 -31.09
N ASP A 505 -24.30 12.81 -30.80
CA ASP A 505 -23.81 14.06 -31.40
C ASP A 505 -23.71 14.05 -32.93
N GLY A 506 -23.60 12.85 -33.53
CA GLY A 506 -23.60 12.67 -34.98
C GLY A 506 -24.99 12.43 -35.58
N GLU A 507 -26.03 12.34 -34.75
CA GLU A 507 -27.39 11.94 -35.10
C GLU A 507 -27.50 10.59 -35.85
N GLU A 508 -26.46 9.75 -35.77
CA GLU A 508 -26.41 8.42 -36.40
C GLU A 508 -27.03 7.34 -35.50
N LYS A 509 -27.08 7.59 -34.19
CA LYS A 509 -27.63 6.69 -33.18
C LYS A 509 -28.60 7.42 -32.28
N VAL A 510 -29.48 6.65 -31.65
CA VAL A 510 -30.45 7.15 -30.67
C VAL A 510 -30.40 6.29 -29.41
N LEU A 511 -30.48 6.93 -28.25
CA LEU A 511 -30.53 6.29 -26.95
C LEU A 511 -31.99 5.95 -26.62
N TYR A 512 -32.44 4.74 -26.95
CA TYR A 512 -33.74 4.26 -26.49
C TYR A 512 -33.70 3.94 -24.99
N GLY A 513 -34.81 4.20 -24.29
CA GLY A 513 -34.94 3.94 -22.85
C GLY A 513 -34.23 4.96 -21.96
N ASN A 514 -33.36 5.82 -22.52
CA ASN A 514 -32.62 6.89 -21.83
C ASN A 514 -31.81 6.39 -20.61
N TYR A 515 -31.19 5.21 -20.74
CA TYR A 515 -30.33 4.65 -19.70
C TYR A 515 -29.24 5.63 -19.27
N GLY A 516 -29.16 5.91 -17.97
CA GLY A 516 -28.17 6.84 -17.41
C GLY A 516 -28.55 8.32 -17.51
N VAL A 517 -29.72 8.68 -18.04
CA VAL A 517 -30.23 10.05 -18.09
C VAL A 517 -30.95 10.40 -16.79
N SER A 518 -30.61 11.53 -16.16
CA SER A 518 -31.31 12.01 -14.96
C SER A 518 -32.63 12.67 -15.33
N TYR A 519 -33.69 12.32 -14.60
CA TYR A 519 -34.99 12.96 -14.68
C TYR A 519 -35.28 13.69 -13.38
N ASN A 520 -35.35 15.02 -13.44
CA ASN A 520 -35.71 15.91 -12.35
C ASN A 520 -37.18 16.34 -12.53
N ILE A 521 -38.08 15.70 -11.81
CA ILE A 521 -39.52 15.91 -11.90
C ILE A 521 -39.98 16.79 -10.73
N ALA A 522 -40.48 17.98 -11.05
CA ALA A 522 -41.14 18.90 -10.12
C ALA A 522 -42.65 18.73 -10.25
N LEU A 523 -43.27 18.04 -9.28
CA LEU A 523 -44.70 17.75 -9.27
C LEU A 523 -45.42 18.64 -8.26
N THR A 524 -46.43 19.38 -8.72
CA THR A 524 -47.36 20.11 -7.85
C THR A 524 -48.62 19.29 -7.65
N LEU A 525 -48.91 18.93 -6.38
CA LEU A 525 -50.15 18.28 -5.97
C LEU A 525 -51.08 19.31 -5.33
N GLU A 526 -52.36 19.30 -5.71
CA GLU A 526 -53.34 20.25 -5.18
C GLU A 526 -54.66 19.58 -4.83
N ASN A 527 -55.18 19.89 -3.64
CA ASN A 527 -56.50 19.46 -3.23
C ASN A 527 -57.49 20.64 -3.25
N PRO A 528 -58.15 20.93 -4.38
CA PRO A 528 -59.15 21.99 -4.45
C PRO A 528 -60.49 21.62 -3.78
N THR A 529 -60.63 20.39 -3.27
CA THR A 529 -61.90 19.89 -2.72
C THR A 529 -62.10 20.34 -1.27
N SER A 530 -63.32 20.20 -0.76
CA SER A 530 -63.67 20.47 0.63
C SER A 530 -63.31 19.34 1.60
N GLU A 531 -62.76 18.22 1.11
CA GLU A 531 -62.41 17.04 1.89
C GLU A 531 -60.91 16.77 1.81
N SER A 532 -60.35 16.05 2.79
CA SER A 532 -58.97 15.57 2.67
C SER A 532 -58.87 14.50 1.57
N LYS A 533 -57.85 14.58 0.72
CA LYS A 533 -57.62 13.62 -0.39
C LYS A 533 -56.25 12.96 -0.29
N VAL A 534 -56.17 11.73 -0.80
CA VAL A 534 -54.99 10.88 -0.70
C VAL A 534 -54.32 10.77 -2.06
N PHE A 535 -53.19 11.43 -2.21
CA PHE A 535 -52.40 11.38 -3.44
C PHE A 535 -51.44 10.19 -3.40
N GLN A 536 -51.38 9.45 -4.50
CA GLN A 536 -50.44 8.36 -4.72
C GLN A 536 -49.55 8.69 -5.92
N VAL A 537 -48.25 8.55 -5.73
CA VAL A 537 -47.27 8.51 -6.83
C VAL A 537 -46.79 7.08 -6.95
N LEU A 538 -46.94 6.50 -8.14
CA LEU A 538 -46.68 5.09 -8.42
C LEU A 538 -45.67 4.96 -9.57
N PHE A 539 -45.00 3.82 -9.63
CA PHE A 539 -44.15 3.40 -10.73
C PHE A 539 -44.81 2.26 -11.50
N ASP A 540 -44.96 2.45 -12.81
CA ASP A 540 -45.49 1.46 -13.75
C ASP A 540 -44.40 1.06 -14.76
N PRO A 541 -43.84 -0.17 -14.66
CA PRO A 541 -42.86 -0.69 -15.61
C PRO A 541 -43.56 -1.32 -16.82
N THR A 542 -44.33 -0.53 -17.58
CA THR A 542 -45.16 -1.04 -18.69
C THR A 542 -44.35 -1.79 -19.76
N ALA A 543 -43.05 -1.48 -19.92
CA ALA A 543 -42.18 -2.10 -20.92
C ALA A 543 -41.64 -3.49 -20.54
N GLY A 544 -41.79 -3.95 -19.29
CA GLY A 544 -41.32 -5.27 -18.87
C GLY A 544 -40.80 -5.30 -17.44
N ILE A 545 -39.93 -6.26 -17.13
CA ILE A 545 -39.28 -6.32 -15.81
C ILE A 545 -38.32 -5.14 -15.70
N ALA A 546 -38.43 -4.35 -14.64
CA ALA A 546 -37.53 -3.22 -14.41
C ALA A 546 -37.17 -3.11 -12.93
N GLY A 547 -36.05 -2.46 -12.65
CA GLY A 547 -35.80 -1.82 -11.38
C GLY A 547 -36.18 -0.34 -11.46
N PHE A 548 -36.39 0.28 -10.31
CA PHE A 548 -36.45 1.73 -10.18
C PHE A 548 -35.62 2.17 -8.98
N ALA A 549 -34.99 3.33 -9.11
CA ALA A 549 -34.31 4.02 -8.04
C ALA A 549 -34.66 5.51 -8.16
N SER A 550 -35.12 6.09 -7.06
CA SER A 550 -35.61 7.46 -7.04
C SER A 550 -35.26 8.14 -5.72
N LEU A 551 -35.09 9.45 -5.77
CA LEU A 551 -35.09 10.34 -4.62
C LEU A 551 -36.41 11.10 -4.64
N ILE A 552 -37.22 11.00 -3.60
CA ILE A 552 -38.49 11.70 -3.45
C ILE A 552 -38.41 12.56 -2.20
N ASP A 553 -38.48 13.88 -2.37
CA ASP A 553 -38.27 14.86 -1.30
C ASP A 553 -36.96 14.61 -0.51
N GLY A 554 -35.92 14.16 -1.21
CA GLY A 554 -34.61 13.81 -0.64
C GLY A 554 -34.51 12.41 -0.04
N GLN A 555 -35.60 11.64 0.05
CA GLN A 555 -35.60 10.26 0.54
C GLN A 555 -35.44 9.26 -0.59
N PHE A 556 -34.54 8.29 -0.40
CA PHE A 556 -34.34 7.22 -1.37
C PHE A 556 -35.49 6.20 -1.34
N VAL A 557 -36.06 5.90 -2.50
CA VAL A 557 -37.03 4.83 -2.72
C VAL A 557 -36.57 4.02 -3.93
N GLY A 558 -36.52 2.69 -3.80
CA GLY A 558 -36.06 1.85 -4.90
C GLY A 558 -36.37 0.37 -4.71
N LYS A 559 -36.46 -0.35 -5.83
CA LYS A 559 -36.64 -1.80 -5.89
C LYS A 559 -36.05 -2.35 -7.18
N SER A 560 -35.37 -3.49 -7.11
CA SER A 560 -34.72 -4.10 -8.28
C SER A 560 -35.68 -4.80 -9.24
N HIS A 561 -36.70 -5.49 -8.73
CA HIS A 561 -37.60 -6.29 -9.56
C HIS A 561 -39.05 -5.85 -9.37
N VAL A 562 -39.56 -5.14 -10.36
CA VAL A 562 -40.97 -4.82 -10.52
C VAL A 562 -41.45 -5.27 -11.89
N VAL A 563 -42.70 -5.74 -11.95
CA VAL A 563 -43.31 -6.32 -13.15
C VAL A 563 -44.56 -5.51 -13.54
N GLY A 564 -44.75 -5.33 -14.86
CA GLY A 564 -45.74 -4.41 -15.45
C GLY A 564 -47.21 -4.79 -15.27
N SER A 565 -47.52 -5.89 -14.56
CA SER A 565 -48.91 -6.24 -14.23
C SER A 565 -49.44 -5.53 -12.98
N ARG A 566 -48.60 -4.76 -12.28
CA ARG A 566 -48.98 -4.02 -11.07
C ARG A 566 -48.27 -2.67 -11.01
N GLU A 567 -49.01 -1.63 -10.65
CA GLU A 567 -48.43 -0.33 -10.24
C GLU A 567 -47.75 -0.51 -8.87
N HIS A 568 -46.54 0.05 -8.72
CA HIS A 568 -45.78 -0.04 -7.47
C HIS A 568 -45.79 1.30 -6.76
N PRO A 569 -46.32 1.43 -5.53
CA PRO A 569 -46.37 2.70 -4.82
C PRO A 569 -44.96 3.19 -4.50
N LEU A 570 -44.70 4.46 -4.84
CA LEU A 570 -43.47 5.17 -4.49
C LEU A 570 -43.65 5.99 -3.21
N VAL A 571 -44.71 6.80 -3.17
CA VAL A 571 -45.05 7.63 -2.02
C VAL A 571 -46.55 7.92 -1.99
N ARG A 572 -47.07 8.20 -0.79
CA ARG A 572 -48.45 8.59 -0.53
C ARG A 572 -48.47 9.87 0.31
N TYR A 573 -49.33 10.82 -0.06
CA TYR A 573 -49.55 12.06 0.70
C TYR A 573 -51.04 12.22 1.00
N THR A 574 -51.37 12.73 2.18
CA THR A 574 -52.72 13.17 2.50
C THR A 574 -52.70 14.69 2.54
N LEU A 575 -53.50 15.33 1.71
CA LEU A 575 -53.60 16.80 1.63
C LEU A 575 -54.95 17.25 2.20
N ALA A 576 -54.93 18.25 3.07
CA ALA A 576 -56.11 18.91 3.61
C ALA A 576 -56.89 19.69 2.52
N PRO A 577 -58.15 20.08 2.76
CA PRO A 577 -58.90 20.95 1.87
C PRO A 577 -58.13 22.24 1.53
N GLY A 578 -58.00 22.56 0.25
CA GLY A 578 -57.26 23.73 -0.25
C GLY A 578 -55.73 23.61 -0.17
N GLU A 579 -55.17 22.50 0.34
CA GLU A 579 -53.72 22.35 0.48
C GLU A 579 -53.04 22.14 -0.88
N ARG A 580 -51.85 22.74 -1.01
CA ARG A 580 -50.93 22.54 -2.14
C ARG A 580 -49.60 22.01 -1.63
N ARG A 581 -49.06 21.00 -2.31
CA ARG A 581 -47.76 20.40 -2.00
C ARG A 581 -46.86 20.36 -3.23
N GLN A 582 -45.60 20.77 -3.08
CA GLN A 582 -44.56 20.50 -4.07
C GLN A 582 -43.84 19.21 -3.71
N VAL A 583 -43.68 18.34 -4.70
CA VAL A 583 -42.95 17.07 -4.59
C VAL A 583 -41.79 17.11 -5.57
N ARG A 584 -40.58 16.83 -5.10
CA ARG A 584 -39.39 16.71 -5.97
C ARG A 584 -39.03 15.25 -6.12
N LEU A 585 -39.03 14.76 -7.35
CA LEU A 585 -38.64 13.40 -7.69
C LEU A 585 -37.44 13.43 -8.63
N THR A 586 -36.35 12.78 -8.25
CA THR A 586 -35.19 12.53 -9.12
C THR A 586 -35.06 11.04 -9.40
N THR A 587 -34.96 10.63 -10.65
CA THR A 587 -34.78 9.22 -11.04
C THR A 587 -33.86 9.07 -12.24
N VAL A 588 -33.41 7.85 -12.51
CA VAL A 588 -32.54 7.51 -13.65
C VAL A 588 -32.97 6.15 -14.22
N PRO A 589 -33.16 6.01 -15.55
CA PRO A 589 -33.35 4.70 -16.17
C PRO A 589 -32.11 3.81 -15.97
N LEU A 590 -32.36 2.59 -15.50
CA LEU A 590 -31.34 1.67 -15.01
C LEU A 590 -30.95 0.65 -16.08
N ALA A 591 -29.65 0.40 -16.25
CA ALA A 591 -29.18 -0.65 -17.16
C ALA A 591 -29.73 -2.03 -16.75
N GLY A 592 -29.90 -2.93 -17.71
CA GLY A 592 -30.50 -4.26 -17.50
C GLY A 592 -32.02 -4.25 -17.21
N SER A 593 -32.64 -3.09 -16.98
CA SER A 593 -34.09 -2.94 -16.80
C SER A 593 -34.80 -2.59 -18.12
N ASN A 594 -36.09 -2.90 -18.24
CA ASN A 594 -36.87 -2.51 -19.41
C ASN A 594 -37.46 -1.10 -19.25
N TYR A 595 -36.91 -0.12 -19.98
CA TYR A 595 -37.48 1.23 -20.13
C TYR A 595 -37.95 1.46 -21.59
N PRO A 596 -38.98 2.29 -21.83
CA PRO A 596 -39.57 3.30 -20.95
C PRO A 596 -40.45 2.78 -19.80
N ALA A 597 -40.54 3.56 -18.73
CA ALA A 597 -41.46 3.36 -17.62
C ALA A 597 -42.31 4.61 -17.39
N THR A 598 -43.36 4.50 -16.58
CA THR A 598 -44.29 5.60 -16.32
C THR A 598 -44.38 5.89 -14.82
N ILE A 599 -44.26 7.16 -14.42
CA ILE A 599 -44.70 7.60 -13.11
C ILE A 599 -46.19 7.96 -13.22
N VAL A 600 -47.01 7.32 -12.40
CA VAL A 600 -48.47 7.52 -12.36
C VAL A 600 -48.83 8.34 -11.12
N VAL A 601 -49.65 9.38 -11.28
CA VAL A 601 -50.13 10.20 -10.17
C VAL A 601 -51.67 10.19 -10.16
N ARG A 602 -52.25 9.90 -8.99
CA ARG A 602 -53.71 9.88 -8.76
C ARG A 602 -54.07 10.32 -7.33
N SER A 603 -55.33 10.70 -7.09
CA SER A 603 -55.90 11.10 -5.77
C SER A 603 -57.10 10.27 -5.34
#